data_AF-A0A525JR15-F1
#
_entry.id   AF-A0A525JR15-F1
#
_cell.length_a   1.000
_cell.length_b   1.000
_cell.length_c   1.000
_cell.angle_alpha   90.00
_cell.angle_beta   90.00
_cell.angle_gamma   90.00
#
_symmetry.space_group_name_H-M   'P 1'
#
loop_
_entity.id
_entity.type
_entity.pdbx_description
1 polymer ?
#
loop_
_entity_poly.entity_id
_entity_poly.type
_entity_poly.pdbx_seq_one_letter_code
_entity_poly.pdbx_strand_id
1 'polypeptide(L)'
;MMQYQKSTLGTATQSRTALTVLAATLLFGGGITEASAKSHRHHHHASNASGGSQGGSWRDANALAPASAGTGGSFSGMASYYGNESGSETASGQRFNQNAMTCAHRSLPFGTKLKVTHGDRSVVVTVNDRGPFVHGRVLDLSTAAARAIGLTDAGVGRVVAEVM
;
A
#
# COMPACT_ATOMS: atom_id res chain seq x y z
N MET A 1 -15.75 50.21 -51.64
CA MET A 1 -16.53 50.27 -50.38
C MET A 1 -15.77 49.49 -49.30
N MET A 2 -15.52 50.16 -48.17
CA MET A 2 -15.30 49.61 -46.81
C MET A 2 -14.06 48.71 -46.60
N GLN A 3 -12.88 49.30 -46.35
CA GLN A 3 -12.27 49.65 -45.05
C GLN A 3 -11.93 48.47 -44.12
N TYR A 4 -10.61 48.23 -44.06
CA TYR A 4 -9.86 47.47 -43.05
C TYR A 4 -9.90 48.20 -41.69
N GLN A 5 -10.35 47.54 -40.63
CA GLN A 5 -10.24 48.00 -39.24
C GLN A 5 -9.30 47.05 -38.48
N LYS A 6 -8.09 47.47 -38.10
CA LYS A 6 -7.68 48.16 -36.85
C LYS A 6 -7.72 47.27 -35.61
N SER A 7 -6.53 46.99 -35.10
CA SER A 7 -6.16 46.25 -33.90
C SER A 7 -6.57 46.95 -32.60
N THR A 8 -6.90 46.20 -31.54
CA THR A 8 -6.65 46.60 -30.13
C THR A 8 -6.69 45.41 -29.16
N LEU A 9 -5.71 45.36 -28.26
CA LEU A 9 -5.65 44.49 -27.07
C LEU A 9 -6.83 44.76 -26.12
N GLY A 10 -7.40 43.70 -25.56
CA GLY A 10 -8.31 43.74 -24.42
C GLY A 10 -7.65 43.17 -23.17
N THR A 11 -7.56 44.01 -22.15
CA THR A 11 -6.73 43.94 -20.95
C THR A 11 -7.30 43.03 -19.85
N ALA A 12 -6.39 42.60 -18.98
CA ALA A 12 -6.62 41.93 -17.70
C ALA A 12 -7.72 42.54 -16.84
N THR A 13 -8.51 41.68 -16.18
CA THR A 13 -9.34 42.05 -15.03
C THR A 13 -8.53 41.86 -13.75
N GLN A 14 -8.23 42.95 -13.07
CA GLN A 14 -7.70 43.01 -11.71
C GLN A 14 -8.80 43.39 -10.69
N SER A 15 -8.49 43.10 -9.43
CA SER A 15 -9.06 43.58 -8.16
C SER A 15 -10.28 42.80 -7.63
N ARG A 16 -10.26 42.31 -6.38
CA ARG A 16 -10.04 43.10 -5.16
C ARG A 16 -9.06 42.49 -4.16
N THR A 17 -8.13 43.35 -3.79
CA THR A 17 -7.37 43.45 -2.55
C THR A 17 -8.21 43.27 -1.28
N ALA A 18 -7.68 42.52 -0.32
CA ALA A 18 -7.79 42.87 1.10
C ALA A 18 -6.48 42.47 1.79
N LEU A 19 -5.69 43.51 2.01
CA LEU A 19 -4.45 43.55 2.76
C LEU A 19 -4.81 43.56 4.25
N THR A 20 -4.32 42.60 5.04
CA THR A 20 -4.20 42.76 6.49
C THR A 20 -2.78 42.41 6.91
N VAL A 21 -2.07 43.46 7.31
CA VAL A 21 -0.70 43.51 7.85
C VAL A 21 -0.80 43.72 9.37
N LEU A 22 0.30 43.42 10.07
CA LEU A 22 0.70 43.77 11.45
C LEU A 22 0.20 42.83 12.56
N ALA A 23 0.99 42.42 13.57
CA ALA A 23 2.27 42.89 14.13
C ALA A 23 2.92 41.71 14.90
N ALA A 24 4.21 41.39 14.74
CA ALA A 24 5.40 41.94 15.43
C ALA A 24 5.54 41.62 16.95
N THR A 25 6.45 40.67 17.25
CA THR A 25 7.59 40.71 18.22
C THR A 25 7.34 41.10 19.69
N LEU A 26 7.80 40.38 20.74
CA LEU A 26 9.16 40.30 21.31
C LEU A 26 9.11 39.33 22.52
N LEU A 27 9.97 38.31 22.65
CA LEU A 27 11.24 38.24 23.41
C LEU A 27 11.14 38.16 24.97
N PHE A 28 11.89 37.17 25.49
CA PHE A 28 12.38 36.91 26.85
C PHE A 28 11.46 36.30 27.93
N GLY A 29 11.94 35.20 28.52
CA GLY A 29 11.49 34.66 29.81
C GLY A 29 12.06 33.28 30.06
N GLY A 30 13.17 33.20 30.82
CA GLY A 30 13.87 31.96 31.12
C GLY A 30 13.17 31.04 32.12
N GLY A 31 13.78 29.87 32.32
CA GLY A 31 13.40 28.90 33.34
C GLY A 31 14.15 27.59 33.14
N ILE A 32 15.39 27.54 33.64
CA ILE A 32 16.02 26.26 33.97
C ILE A 32 15.21 25.66 35.13
N THR A 33 14.66 24.47 34.95
CA THR A 33 14.24 23.63 36.07
C THR A 33 14.58 22.19 35.73
N GLU A 34 15.41 21.63 36.59
CA GLU A 34 15.80 20.23 36.63
C GLU A 34 14.56 19.32 36.61
N ALA A 35 14.58 18.33 35.73
CA ALA A 35 13.82 17.10 35.93
C ALA A 35 14.81 15.94 35.80
N SER A 36 15.45 15.64 36.93
CA SER A 36 16.12 14.38 37.18
C SER A 36 15.07 13.26 37.15
N ALA A 37 15.13 12.40 36.14
CA ALA A 37 14.45 11.12 36.14
C ALA A 37 15.41 10.04 35.65
N LYS A 38 16.06 9.45 36.65
CA LYS A 38 16.86 8.23 36.63
C LYS A 38 16.12 7.09 35.90
N SER A 39 16.38 6.92 34.61
CA SER A 39 15.96 5.73 33.87
C SER A 39 16.85 4.55 34.27
N HIS A 40 16.29 3.65 35.07
CA HIS A 40 16.92 2.41 35.49
C HIS A 40 17.25 1.54 34.28
N ARG A 41 18.54 1.25 34.10
CA ARG A 41 19.01 0.16 33.25
C ARG A 41 18.55 -1.15 33.90
N HIS A 42 17.50 -1.75 33.34
CA HIS A 42 17.17 -3.13 33.65
C HIS A 42 18.04 -4.04 32.79
N HIS A 43 19.09 -4.57 33.43
CA HIS A 43 19.73 -5.80 33.01
C HIS A 43 18.70 -6.92 33.12
N HIS A 44 18.12 -7.33 32.00
CA HIS A 44 17.34 -8.56 31.96
C HIS A 44 18.31 -9.73 31.88
N HIS A 45 18.40 -10.43 33.01
CA HIS A 45 19.05 -11.71 33.15
C HIS A 45 18.41 -12.71 32.18
N ALA A 46 19.24 -13.27 31.29
CA ALA A 46 18.89 -14.44 30.50
C ALA A 46 18.66 -15.61 31.48
N SER A 47 17.40 -16.02 31.61
CA SER A 47 17.05 -17.26 32.29
C SER A 47 16.77 -18.33 31.24
N ASN A 48 17.50 -19.43 31.38
CA ASN A 48 17.29 -20.68 30.68
C ASN A 48 15.98 -21.30 31.20
N ALA A 49 14.97 -21.43 30.35
CA ALA A 49 13.74 -22.16 30.66
C ALA A 49 13.38 -23.08 29.49
N SER A 50 13.90 -24.29 29.56
CA SER A 50 13.37 -25.47 28.90
C SER A 50 12.02 -25.84 29.52
N GLY A 51 10.94 -25.80 28.74
CA GLY A 51 9.62 -26.26 29.20
C GLY A 51 8.54 -25.85 28.22
N GLY A 52 8.07 -26.81 27.41
CA GLY A 52 7.13 -26.54 26.32
C GLY A 52 5.71 -26.20 26.79
N SER A 53 4.97 -25.50 25.91
CA SER A 53 3.57 -25.81 25.60
C SER A 53 3.13 -25.00 24.37
N GLN A 54 2.83 -25.72 23.30
CA GLN A 54 1.67 -25.53 22.42
C GLN A 54 1.11 -24.10 22.31
N GLY A 55 1.55 -23.36 21.29
CA GLY A 55 0.95 -22.10 20.89
C GLY A 55 1.47 -21.72 19.52
N GLY A 56 0.87 -22.29 18.47
CA GLY A 56 1.26 -22.04 17.08
C GLY A 56 1.20 -20.56 16.76
N SER A 57 2.37 -19.93 16.68
CA SER A 57 2.49 -18.60 16.12
C SER A 57 2.23 -18.75 14.62
N TRP A 58 1.24 -18.05 14.09
CA TRP A 58 0.94 -18.04 12.65
C TRP A 58 2.16 -17.67 11.80
N ARG A 59 3.20 -17.06 12.39
CA ARG A 59 4.48 -16.75 11.74
C ARG A 59 5.23 -18.01 11.30
N ASP A 60 5.09 -19.11 12.05
CA ASP A 60 5.80 -20.37 11.77
C ASP A 60 5.04 -21.23 10.74
N ALA A 61 3.74 -20.97 10.53
CA ALA A 61 2.93 -21.68 9.54
C ALA A 61 3.38 -21.41 8.09
N ASN A 62 4.06 -20.28 7.84
CA ASN A 62 4.64 -19.96 6.52
C ASN A 62 5.98 -20.68 6.28
N ALA A 63 6.62 -21.22 7.32
CA ALA A 63 7.92 -21.90 7.24
C ALA A 63 7.80 -23.43 7.06
N LEU A 64 6.60 -23.99 7.27
CA LEU A 64 6.32 -25.42 7.20
C LEU A 64 5.60 -25.86 5.92
N ALA A 65 5.23 -24.93 5.04
CA ALA A 65 4.74 -25.29 3.72
C ALA A 65 5.95 -25.76 2.88
N PRO A 66 6.01 -27.03 2.44
CA PRO A 66 7.04 -27.44 1.52
C PRO A 66 6.92 -26.57 0.28
N ALA A 67 8.04 -25.96 -0.13
CA ALA A 67 8.19 -25.38 -1.45
C ALA A 67 8.15 -26.52 -2.47
N SER A 68 6.98 -27.12 -2.69
CA SER A 68 6.71 -27.98 -3.82
C SER A 68 6.58 -27.09 -5.05
N ALA A 69 7.72 -26.55 -5.47
CA ALA A 69 7.96 -26.21 -6.86
C ALA A 69 7.65 -27.45 -7.70
N GLY A 70 6.70 -27.33 -8.63
CA GLY A 70 6.44 -28.39 -9.61
C GLY A 70 4.99 -28.85 -9.66
N THR A 71 4.11 -27.95 -10.11
CA THR A 71 3.04 -28.13 -11.13
C THR A 71 2.03 -27.01 -10.86
N GLY A 72 2.36 -25.81 -11.33
CA GLY A 72 1.69 -24.55 -11.03
C GLY A 72 0.23 -24.56 -11.46
N GLY A 73 -0.68 -24.61 -10.49
CA GLY A 73 -2.10 -24.42 -10.76
C GLY A 73 -2.34 -23.04 -11.37
N SER A 74 -3.28 -22.96 -12.30
CA SER A 74 -3.80 -21.70 -12.82
C SER A 74 -5.25 -21.51 -12.40
N PHE A 75 -5.65 -20.26 -12.24
CA PHE A 75 -7.03 -19.91 -11.98
C PHE A 75 -7.39 -18.62 -12.73
N SER A 76 -8.68 -18.42 -12.95
CA SER A 76 -9.19 -17.23 -13.63
C SER A 76 -10.44 -16.71 -12.93
N GLY A 77 -10.70 -15.42 -13.10
CA GLY A 77 -11.89 -14.79 -12.53
C GLY A 77 -11.78 -13.27 -12.55
N MET A 78 -12.73 -12.60 -11.90
CA MET A 78 -12.69 -11.15 -11.77
C MET A 78 -11.63 -10.74 -10.75
N ALA A 79 -10.80 -9.77 -11.09
CA ALA A 79 -9.91 -9.11 -10.16
C ALA A 79 -10.26 -7.63 -10.03
N SER A 80 -9.94 -7.06 -8.89
CA SER A 80 -9.95 -5.61 -8.69
C SER A 80 -8.61 -5.14 -8.13
N TYR A 81 -8.53 -3.91 -7.64
CA TYR A 81 -7.35 -3.40 -6.97
C TYR A 81 -7.70 -2.56 -5.75
N TYR A 82 -6.73 -2.44 -4.85
CA TYR A 82 -6.83 -1.68 -3.59
C TYR A 82 -5.60 -0.80 -3.39
N GLY A 83 -5.69 0.19 -2.50
CA GLY A 83 -4.68 1.25 -2.44
C GLY A 83 -4.95 2.38 -1.45
N ASN A 84 -6.21 2.63 -1.10
CA ASN A 84 -6.59 3.75 -0.25
C ASN A 84 -6.21 3.55 1.23
N GLU A 85 -5.87 2.32 1.60
CA GLU A 85 -5.44 1.85 2.91
C GLU A 85 -3.91 1.82 3.07
N SER A 86 -3.16 2.51 2.21
CA SER A 86 -1.68 2.55 2.23
C SER A 86 -1.12 2.81 3.63
N GLY A 87 -0.17 1.98 4.06
CA GLY A 87 0.45 2.06 5.39
C GLY A 87 -0.22 1.25 6.49
N SER A 88 -1.40 0.66 6.24
CA SER A 88 -2.06 -0.32 7.10
C SER A 88 -1.29 -1.65 7.12
N GLU A 89 -1.46 -2.47 8.16
CA GLU A 89 -0.87 -3.80 8.22
C GLU A 89 -1.68 -4.77 7.35
N THR A 90 -1.00 -5.53 6.47
CA THR A 90 -1.60 -6.63 5.71
C THR A 90 -1.74 -7.88 6.57
N ALA A 91 -2.50 -8.86 6.12
CA ALA A 91 -2.62 -10.14 6.82
C ALA A 91 -1.30 -10.94 6.94
N SER A 92 -0.26 -10.59 6.19
CA SER A 92 1.09 -11.15 6.38
C SER A 92 1.88 -10.47 7.51
N GLY A 93 1.36 -9.40 8.11
CA GLY A 93 2.04 -8.57 9.11
C GLY A 93 2.98 -7.51 8.51
N GLN A 94 3.02 -7.37 7.18
CA GLN A 94 3.82 -6.34 6.50
C GLN A 94 2.98 -5.05 6.34
N ARG A 95 3.63 -3.88 6.34
CA ARG A 95 2.92 -2.65 5.98
C ARG A 95 2.57 -2.67 4.50
N PHE A 96 1.30 -2.43 4.20
CA PHE A 96 0.82 -2.32 2.83
C PHE A 96 1.48 -1.14 2.12
N ASN A 97 2.00 -1.41 0.93
CA ASN A 97 2.54 -0.42 0.02
C ASN A 97 1.83 -0.55 -1.33
N GLN A 98 0.98 0.43 -1.63
CA GLN A 98 0.24 0.49 -2.90
C GLN A 98 1.13 0.48 -4.16
N ASN A 99 2.41 0.85 -4.01
CA ASN A 99 3.38 0.92 -5.10
C ASN A 99 4.19 -0.38 -5.26
N ALA A 100 4.02 -1.36 -4.38
CA ALA A 100 4.68 -2.66 -4.47
C ALA A 100 3.93 -3.61 -5.43
N MET A 101 4.62 -4.61 -5.98
CA MET A 101 4.01 -5.65 -6.82
C MET A 101 3.45 -6.79 -5.96
N THR A 102 2.31 -6.53 -5.32
CA THR A 102 1.67 -7.47 -4.39
C THR A 102 0.19 -7.65 -4.68
N CYS A 103 -0.42 -8.67 -4.08
CA CYS A 103 -1.84 -8.96 -4.19
C CYS A 103 -2.41 -9.62 -2.93
N ALA A 104 -3.73 -9.56 -2.80
CA ALA A 104 -4.51 -10.31 -1.82
C ALA A 104 -5.13 -11.55 -2.47
N HIS A 105 -5.00 -12.70 -1.80
CA HIS A 105 -5.67 -13.94 -2.18
C HIS A 105 -6.18 -14.69 -0.94
N ARG A 106 -7.32 -15.39 -1.08
CA ARG A 106 -8.07 -15.94 0.06
C ARG A 106 -7.29 -17.00 0.83
N SER A 107 -6.58 -17.87 0.11
CA SER A 107 -6.02 -19.11 0.68
C SER A 107 -4.62 -19.44 0.22
N LEU A 108 -4.03 -18.68 -0.72
CA LEU A 108 -2.68 -18.98 -1.17
C LEU A 108 -1.69 -18.63 -0.06
N PRO A 109 -0.63 -19.44 0.15
CA PRO A 109 0.41 -19.10 1.10
C PRO A 109 0.97 -17.69 0.87
N PHE A 110 1.36 -17.01 1.94
CA PHE A 110 2.04 -15.73 1.78
C PHE A 110 3.43 -15.96 1.18
N GLY A 111 3.83 -15.08 0.27
CA GLY A 111 5.07 -15.26 -0.50
C GLY A 111 4.88 -16.02 -1.81
N THR A 112 3.73 -16.66 -2.05
CA THR A 112 3.43 -17.25 -3.37
C THR A 112 3.52 -16.18 -4.45
N LYS A 113 4.24 -16.49 -5.54
CA LYS A 113 4.34 -15.63 -6.72
C LYS A 113 3.28 -16.04 -7.73
N LEU A 114 2.63 -15.04 -8.30
CA LEU A 114 1.64 -15.22 -9.37
C LEU A 114 2.07 -14.42 -10.59
N LYS A 115 2.07 -15.07 -11.77
CA LYS A 115 2.05 -14.34 -13.04
C LYS A 115 0.58 -14.05 -13.37
N VAL A 116 0.18 -12.79 -13.29
CA VAL A 116 -1.19 -12.33 -13.50
C VAL A 116 -1.29 -11.65 -14.85
N THR A 117 -2.24 -12.08 -15.67
CA THR A 117 -2.48 -11.59 -17.03
C THR A 117 -3.86 -10.97 -17.14
N HIS A 118 -3.94 -9.77 -17.74
CA HIS A 118 -5.17 -9.08 -18.11
C HIS A 118 -5.06 -8.57 -19.55
N GLY A 119 -5.95 -9.03 -20.44
CA GLY A 119 -5.79 -8.81 -21.89
C GLY A 119 -4.42 -9.33 -22.36
N ASP A 120 -3.65 -8.48 -23.03
CA ASP A 120 -2.32 -8.81 -23.57
C ASP A 120 -1.16 -8.45 -22.63
N ARG A 121 -1.45 -8.04 -21.38
CA ARG A 121 -0.44 -7.58 -20.42
C ARG A 121 -0.36 -8.52 -19.21
N SER A 122 0.86 -8.69 -18.68
CA SER A 122 1.10 -9.49 -17.49
C SER A 122 2.05 -8.85 -16.50
N VAL A 123 1.89 -9.19 -15.22
CA VAL A 123 2.77 -8.76 -14.12
C VAL A 123 2.99 -9.91 -13.15
N VAL A 124 4.17 -9.99 -12.55
CA VAL A 124 4.44 -10.92 -11.44
C VAL A 124 4.20 -10.21 -10.12
N VAL A 125 3.37 -10.79 -9.26
CA VAL A 125 3.04 -10.28 -7.93
C VAL A 125 3.30 -11.31 -6.86
N THR A 126 3.50 -10.83 -5.63
CA THR A 126 3.61 -11.68 -4.44
C THR A 126 2.31 -11.60 -3.63
N VAL A 127 1.78 -12.74 -3.20
CA VAL A 127 0.65 -12.80 -2.26
C VAL A 127 1.14 -12.36 -0.88
N ASN A 128 0.60 -11.26 -0.35
CA ASN A 128 0.97 -10.75 0.98
C ASN A 128 -0.23 -10.34 1.84
N ASP A 129 -1.44 -10.58 1.34
CA ASP A 129 -2.66 -10.20 2.05
C ASP A 129 -3.82 -11.17 1.79
N ARG A 130 -4.92 -11.00 2.55
CA ARG A 130 -6.14 -11.81 2.47
C ARG A 130 -7.30 -11.03 1.86
N GLY A 131 -8.17 -11.78 1.19
CA GLY A 131 -9.22 -11.25 0.33
C GLY A 131 -9.10 -11.82 -1.08
N PRO A 132 -9.89 -11.35 -2.05
CA PRO A 132 -11.05 -10.47 -1.90
C PRO A 132 -12.16 -11.10 -1.06
N PHE A 133 -12.84 -10.30 -0.23
CA PHE A 133 -14.06 -10.74 0.47
C PHE A 133 -15.34 -10.44 -0.30
N VAL A 134 -15.23 -9.67 -1.38
CA VAL A 134 -16.33 -9.45 -2.33
C VAL A 134 -16.57 -10.71 -3.14
N HIS A 135 -17.84 -11.12 -3.23
CA HIS A 135 -18.26 -12.29 -3.99
C HIS A 135 -17.91 -12.14 -5.48
N GLY A 136 -17.55 -13.24 -6.14
CA GLY A 136 -17.22 -13.26 -7.57
C GLY A 136 -15.82 -12.72 -7.95
N ARG A 137 -15.08 -12.09 -7.02
CA ARG A 137 -13.66 -11.74 -7.26
C ARG A 137 -12.73 -12.88 -6.83
N VAL A 138 -11.62 -13.06 -7.51
CA VAL A 138 -10.61 -14.08 -7.20
C VAL A 138 -9.30 -13.46 -6.69
N LEU A 139 -9.03 -12.19 -7.02
CA LEU A 139 -7.78 -11.53 -6.70
C LEU A 139 -8.00 -10.03 -6.52
N ASP A 140 -7.34 -9.41 -5.55
CA ASP A 140 -7.23 -7.96 -5.47
C ASP A 140 -5.75 -7.56 -5.59
N LEU A 141 -5.42 -6.74 -6.58
CA LEU A 141 -4.05 -6.29 -6.86
C LEU A 141 -3.72 -5.00 -6.09
N SER A 142 -2.45 -4.75 -5.83
CA SER A 142 -2.03 -3.38 -5.48
C SER A 142 -2.29 -2.42 -6.65
N THR A 143 -2.44 -1.12 -6.35
CA THR A 143 -2.55 -0.08 -7.39
C THR A 143 -1.44 -0.15 -8.44
N ALA A 144 -0.18 -0.35 -8.05
CA ALA A 144 0.92 -0.45 -9.02
C ALA A 144 0.82 -1.68 -9.92
N ALA A 145 0.47 -2.84 -9.37
CA ALA A 145 0.30 -4.07 -10.17
C ALA A 145 -0.89 -3.95 -11.14
N ALA A 146 -2.00 -3.37 -10.68
CA ALA A 146 -3.17 -3.12 -11.53
C ALA A 146 -2.86 -2.15 -12.67
N ARG A 147 -2.11 -1.07 -12.41
CA ARG A 147 -1.64 -0.13 -13.44
C ARG A 147 -0.74 -0.81 -14.47
N ALA A 148 0.16 -1.69 -14.03
CA ALA A 148 1.08 -2.39 -14.92
C ALA A 148 0.37 -3.22 -16.00
N ILE A 149 -0.80 -3.78 -15.67
CA ILE A 149 -1.62 -4.57 -16.61
C ILE A 149 -2.82 -3.81 -17.19
N GLY A 150 -2.97 -2.51 -16.89
CA GLY A 150 -4.06 -1.67 -17.39
C GLY A 150 -5.44 -1.91 -16.75
N LEU A 151 -5.50 -2.61 -15.61
CA LEU A 151 -6.77 -2.93 -14.95
C LEU A 151 -7.44 -1.69 -14.32
N THR A 152 -6.67 -0.65 -14.02
CA THR A 152 -7.18 0.55 -13.33
C THR A 152 -8.25 1.31 -14.11
N ASP A 153 -8.22 1.24 -15.45
CA ASP A 153 -9.14 1.99 -16.30
C ASP A 153 -10.59 1.49 -16.15
N ALA A 154 -10.75 0.19 -15.89
CA ALA A 154 -12.05 -0.45 -15.70
C ALA A 154 -12.44 -0.64 -14.22
N GLY A 155 -11.50 -0.51 -13.27
CA GLY A 155 -11.74 -0.80 -11.86
C GLY A 155 -11.68 -2.29 -11.52
N VAL A 156 -12.39 -3.10 -12.31
CA VAL A 156 -12.52 -4.55 -12.16
C VAL A 156 -12.44 -5.20 -13.55
N GLY A 157 -11.82 -6.37 -13.65
CA GLY A 157 -11.64 -7.04 -14.94
C GLY A 157 -11.27 -8.51 -14.80
N ARG A 158 -11.49 -9.29 -15.86
CA ARG A 158 -11.12 -10.71 -15.89
C ARG A 158 -9.61 -10.87 -15.98
N VAL A 159 -9.04 -11.73 -15.14
CA VAL A 159 -7.61 -12.08 -15.17
C VAL A 159 -7.42 -13.59 -15.22
N VAL A 160 -6.24 -14.00 -15.67
CA VAL A 160 -5.70 -15.35 -15.49
C VAL A 160 -4.46 -15.24 -14.60
N ALA A 161 -4.36 -16.08 -13.57
CA ALA A 161 -3.23 -16.12 -12.66
C ALA A 161 -2.61 -17.52 -12.66
N GLU A 162 -1.29 -17.57 -12.84
CA GLU A 162 -0.49 -18.80 -12.80
C GLU A 162 0.39 -18.77 -11.54
N VAL A 163 0.33 -19.84 -10.74
CA VAL A 163 1.21 -20.02 -9.57
C VAL A 163 2.60 -20.42 -10.06
N MET A 164 3.62 -19.67 -9.62
CA MET A 164 5.04 -19.86 -9.98
C MET A 164 5.81 -20.68 -8.95
#